data_AF-A0A972SLF7-F1
#
_entry.id   AF-A0A972SLF7-F1
#
_cell.length_a   1.000
_cell.length_b   1.000
_cell.length_c   1.000
_cell.angle_alpha   90.00
_cell.angle_beta   90.00
_cell.angle_gamma   90.00
#
_symmetry.space_group_name_H-M   'P 1'
#
loop_
_entity.id
_entity.type
_entity.pdbx_description
1 polymer ?
#
loop_
_entity_poly.entity_id
_entity_poly.type
_entity_poly.pdbx_seq_one_letter_code
_entity_poly.pdbx_strand_id
1 'polypeptide(L)'
;MASGQQIAEENVRKFAAWVASKTDEDFRNMAVRGVLSRTEIAAECGFAKSALAQNPRIRDALKTLETSLRQRGVLPSLALDSETDPSVPRVRQADPERQVRDAERISRLERENASLRAENSELKRLLARYAVLQQVLAETGRLPR
;
A
#
# COMPACT_ATOMS: atom_id res chain seq x y z
N MET A 1 12.92 40.13 -18.31
CA MET A 1 12.78 38.68 -18.60
C MET A 1 13.62 37.95 -17.56
N ALA A 2 13.04 37.02 -16.81
CA ALA A 2 13.82 36.23 -15.86
C ALA A 2 14.78 35.30 -16.63
N SER A 3 16.02 35.18 -16.15
CA SER A 3 16.99 34.22 -16.69
C SER A 3 16.48 32.80 -16.50
N GLY A 4 16.83 31.88 -17.41
CA GLY A 4 16.48 30.46 -17.27
C GLY A 4 16.95 29.86 -15.94
N GLN A 5 18.04 30.39 -15.36
CA GLN A 5 18.51 30.00 -14.03
C GLN A 5 17.58 30.47 -12.90
N GLN A 6 17.04 31.69 -13.01
CA GLN A 6 16.10 32.25 -12.03
C GLN A 6 14.77 31.47 -12.06
N ILE A 7 14.27 31.13 -13.25
CA ILE A 7 13.07 30.30 -13.40
C ILE A 7 13.30 28.89 -12.82
N ALA A 8 14.49 28.31 -13.05
CA ALA A 8 14.84 27.01 -12.48
C ALA A 8 14.86 27.05 -10.94
N GLU A 9 15.37 28.12 -10.34
CA GLU A 9 15.41 28.29 -8.89
C GLU A 9 14.02 28.54 -8.28
N GLU A 10 13.18 29.32 -8.97
CA GLU A 10 11.79 29.53 -8.59
C GLU A 10 11.00 28.21 -8.59
N ASN A 11 11.20 27.36 -9.61
CA ASN A 11 10.54 26.05 -9.68
C ASN A 11 10.99 25.12 -8.55
N VAL A 12 12.25 25.18 -8.11
CA VAL A 12 12.73 24.42 -6.95
C VAL A 12 12.05 24.91 -5.67
N ARG A 13 11.89 26.23 -5.49
CA ARG A 13 11.17 26.78 -4.34
C ARG A 13 9.70 26.37 -4.33
N LYS A 14 9.02 26.42 -5.48
CA LYS A 14 7.63 25.96 -5.63
C LYS A 14 7.50 24.49 -5.27
N PHE A 15 8.42 23.64 -5.76
CA PHE A 15 8.44 22.22 -5.41
C PHE A 15 8.65 21.99 -3.91
N ALA A 16 9.61 22.68 -3.28
CA ALA A 16 9.86 22.55 -1.85
C ALA A 16 8.67 23.01 -0.99
N ALA A 17 8.03 24.12 -1.35
CA ALA A 17 6.83 24.60 -0.68
C ALA A 17 5.66 23.62 -0.83
N TRP A 18 5.50 23.05 -2.03
CA TRP A 18 4.49 22.03 -2.30
C TRP A 18 4.72 20.77 -1.44
N VAL A 19 5.95 20.25 -1.38
CA VAL A 19 6.30 19.10 -0.52
C VAL A 19 5.95 19.38 0.95
N ALA A 20 6.25 20.58 1.44
CA ALA A 20 5.95 20.96 2.83
C ALA A 20 4.44 21.13 3.10
N SER A 21 3.65 21.47 2.08
CA SER A 21 2.20 21.65 2.20
C SER A 21 1.39 20.34 2.23
N LYS A 22 1.97 19.22 1.80
CA LYS A 22 1.26 17.95 1.64
C LYS A 22 1.54 17.00 2.79
N THR A 23 0.53 16.21 3.13
CA THR A 23 0.62 15.16 4.14
C THR A 23 0.93 13.80 3.51
N ASP A 24 1.31 12.84 4.35
CA ASP A 24 1.54 11.46 3.93
C ASP A 24 0.33 10.83 3.24
N GLU A 25 -0.90 11.15 3.69
CA GLU A 25 -2.12 10.67 3.05
C GLU A 25 -2.32 11.26 1.66
N ASP A 26 -2.01 12.55 1.48
CA ASP A 26 -2.06 13.20 0.16
C ASP A 26 -1.10 12.54 -0.81
N PHE A 27 0.13 12.23 -0.37
CA PHE A 27 1.11 11.51 -1.17
C PHE A 27 0.64 10.09 -1.53
N ARG A 28 -0.10 9.42 -0.63
CA ARG A 28 -0.69 8.11 -0.89
C ARG A 28 -1.80 8.18 -1.93
N ASN A 29 -2.67 9.19 -1.84
CA ASN A 29 -3.75 9.40 -2.81
C ASN A 29 -3.20 9.78 -4.21
N MET A 30 -2.07 10.48 -4.25
CA MET A 30 -1.38 10.88 -5.49
C MET A 30 -0.48 9.78 -6.07
N ALA A 31 -0.26 8.69 -5.33
CA ALA A 31 0.57 7.59 -5.77
C ALA A 31 -0.16 6.73 -6.80
N VAL A 32 0.30 6.75 -8.05
CA VAL A 32 -0.25 5.92 -9.12
C VAL A 32 0.77 4.85 -9.48
N ARG A 33 0.43 3.58 -9.29
CA ARG A 33 1.30 2.41 -9.57
C ARG A 33 2.64 2.45 -8.81
N GLY A 34 2.65 2.96 -7.58
CA GLY A 34 3.83 3.01 -6.72
C GLY A 34 4.79 4.19 -6.99
N VAL A 35 4.47 5.06 -7.94
CA VAL A 35 5.24 6.29 -8.25
C VAL A 35 4.32 7.50 -8.09
N LEU A 36 4.86 8.64 -7.67
CA LEU A 36 4.10 9.89 -7.68
C LEU A 36 3.83 10.35 -9.12
N SER A 37 2.58 10.76 -9.39
CA SER A 37 2.18 11.23 -10.71
C SER A 37 2.90 12.53 -11.07
N ARG A 38 3.90 12.45 -11.96
CA ARG A 38 4.67 13.62 -12.44
C ARG A 38 3.80 14.70 -13.08
N THR A 39 2.65 14.30 -13.64
CA THR A 39 1.70 15.22 -14.27
C THR A 39 0.93 16.00 -13.21
N GLU A 40 0.48 15.34 -12.15
CA GLU A 40 -0.20 16.00 -11.01
C GLU A 40 0.77 16.89 -10.23
N ILE A 41 1.99 16.44 -9.97
CA ILE A 41 3.03 17.26 -9.32
C ILE A 41 3.25 18.57 -10.09
N ALA A 42 3.37 18.49 -11.41
CA ALA A 42 3.58 19.66 -12.26
C ALA A 42 2.37 20.62 -12.22
N ALA A 43 1.15 20.08 -12.25
CA ALA A 43 -0.08 20.86 -12.16
C ALA A 43 -0.20 21.57 -10.80
N GLU A 44 0.07 20.86 -9.71
CA GLU A 44 -0.01 21.37 -8.34
C GLU A 44 1.08 22.40 -8.02
N CYS A 45 2.31 22.15 -8.48
CA CYS A 45 3.42 23.10 -8.29
C CYS A 45 3.32 24.32 -9.23
N GLY A 46 2.42 24.32 -10.22
CA GLY A 46 2.24 25.42 -11.16
C GLY A 46 3.41 25.61 -12.13
N PHE A 47 4.10 24.53 -12.53
CA PHE A 47 5.16 24.59 -13.53
C PHE A 47 5.07 23.45 -14.55
N ALA A 48 5.70 23.61 -15.71
CA ALA A 48 5.64 22.62 -16.78
C ALA A 48 6.29 21.28 -16.37
N LYS A 49 5.72 20.16 -16.79
CA LYS A 49 6.28 18.81 -16.58
C LYS A 49 7.74 18.69 -17.05
N SER A 50 8.14 19.45 -18.05
CA SER A 50 9.53 19.53 -18.53
C SER A 50 10.50 20.01 -17.46
N ALA A 51 10.08 20.86 -16.52
CA ALA A 51 10.93 21.34 -15.42
C ALA A 51 11.36 20.19 -14.48
N LEU A 52 10.52 19.16 -14.29
CA LEU A 52 10.89 17.95 -13.53
C LEU A 52 12.01 17.15 -14.22
N ALA A 53 12.10 17.23 -15.55
CA ALA A 53 13.09 16.49 -16.34
C ALA A 53 14.37 17.29 -16.59
N GLN A 54 14.23 18.59 -16.87
CA GLN A 54 15.33 19.48 -17.26
C GLN A 54 16.11 20.02 -16.06
N ASN A 55 15.46 20.22 -14.91
CA ASN A 55 16.13 20.74 -13.72
C ASN A 55 16.66 19.59 -12.85
N PRO A 56 17.99 19.35 -12.81
CA PRO A 56 18.55 18.26 -12.03
C PRO A 56 18.25 18.39 -10.53
N ARG A 57 18.14 19.61 -10.01
CA ARG A 57 17.82 19.84 -8.59
C ARG A 57 16.44 19.32 -8.22
N ILE A 58 15.43 19.56 -9.06
CA ILE A 58 14.06 19.07 -8.82
C ILE A 58 14.02 17.56 -8.96
N ARG A 59 14.72 17.01 -9.95
CA ARG A 59 14.81 15.56 -10.16
C ARG A 59 15.39 14.85 -8.94
N ASP A 60 16.47 15.38 -8.37
CA ASP A 60 17.13 14.78 -7.21
C ASP A 60 16.26 14.95 -5.95
N ALA A 61 15.66 16.13 -5.76
CA ALA A 61 14.70 16.36 -4.68
C ALA A 61 13.49 15.41 -4.75
N LEU A 62 12.96 15.14 -5.95
CA LEU A 62 11.86 14.20 -6.16
C LEU A 62 12.27 12.75 -5.84
N LYS A 63 13.48 12.33 -6.22
CA LYS A 63 14.01 11.01 -5.84
C LYS A 63 14.16 10.87 -4.33
N THR A 64 14.69 11.89 -3.66
CA THR A 64 14.84 11.89 -2.20
C THR A 64 13.48 11.84 -1.51
N LEU A 65 12.51 12.62 -2.01
CA LEU A 65 11.12 12.59 -1.52
C LEU A 65 10.52 11.19 -1.66
N GLU A 66 10.57 10.58 -2.84
CA GLU A 66 10.06 9.23 -3.06
C GLU A 66 10.74 8.20 -2.14
N THR A 67 12.05 8.32 -1.93
CA THR A 67 12.81 7.43 -1.04
C THR A 67 12.35 7.59 0.41
N SER A 68 12.18 8.83 0.87
CA SER A 68 11.68 9.12 2.23
C SER A 68 10.25 8.61 2.43
N LEU A 69 9.37 8.76 1.43
CA LEU A 69 8.00 8.26 1.47
C LEU A 69 7.93 6.74 1.47
N ARG A 70 8.85 6.06 0.77
CA ARG A 70 8.99 4.60 0.84
C ARG A 70 9.48 4.13 2.22
N GLN A 71 10.48 4.79 2.79
CA GLN A 71 10.97 4.49 4.15
C GLN A 71 9.86 4.64 5.21
N ARG A 72 8.95 5.60 5.00
CA ARG A 72 7.79 5.84 5.87
C ARG A 72 6.59 4.92 5.58
N GLY A 73 6.67 4.04 4.58
CA GLY A 73 5.57 3.14 4.20
C GLY A 73 4.37 3.85 3.55
N VAL A 74 4.57 5.07 3.04
CA VAL A 74 3.52 5.85 2.35
C VAL A 74 3.37 5.40 0.91
N LEU A 75 4.50 5.24 0.21
CA LEU A 75 4.56 4.70 -1.14
C LEU A 75 4.87 3.20 -1.10
N PRO A 76 4.20 2.37 -1.92
CA PRO A 76 4.63 1.00 -2.18
C PRO A 76 6.10 0.99 -2.60
N SER A 77 6.88 0.03 -2.09
CA SER A 77 8.27 -0.15 -2.52
C SER A 77 8.28 -0.28 -4.04
N LEU A 78 8.98 0.63 -4.75
CA LEU A 78 9.32 0.36 -6.14
C LEU A 78 10.15 -0.91 -6.11
N ALA A 79 9.61 -1.99 -6.67
CA ALA A 79 10.42 -3.11 -7.11
C ALA A 79 11.38 -2.56 -8.17
N LEU A 80 12.48 -1.95 -7.71
CA LEU A 80 13.70 -1.89 -8.47
C LEU A 80 14.10 -3.34 -8.66
N ASP A 81 14.16 -3.73 -9.93
CA ASP A 81 14.82 -4.91 -10.42
C ASP A 81 16.26 -4.98 -9.87
N SER A 82 16.40 -5.50 -8.66
CA SER A 82 17.65 -5.98 -8.11
C SER A 82 17.38 -7.42 -7.70
N GLU A 83 17.65 -8.30 -8.67
CA GLU A 83 18.03 -9.71 -8.53
C GLU A 83 17.75 -10.34 -7.15
N THR A 84 16.92 -11.38 -7.15
CA THR A 84 16.71 -12.40 -6.09
C THR A 84 15.55 -12.18 -5.11
N ASP A 85 14.31 -12.41 -5.58
CA ASP A 85 13.31 -13.18 -4.82
C ASP A 85 12.20 -13.68 -5.78
N PRO A 86 12.06 -15.00 -6.07
CA PRO A 86 11.07 -15.50 -7.03
C PRO A 86 9.63 -15.56 -6.47
N SER A 87 9.34 -14.96 -5.30
CA SER A 87 8.14 -15.29 -4.53
C SER A 87 6.95 -14.33 -4.64
N VAL A 88 6.97 -13.24 -5.42
CA VAL A 88 5.79 -12.34 -5.52
C VAL A 88 5.48 -11.92 -6.98
N PRO A 89 4.31 -12.29 -7.54
CA PRO A 89 4.00 -11.98 -8.93
C PRO A 89 3.67 -10.49 -9.11
N ARG A 90 4.42 -9.85 -10.02
CA ARG A 90 4.15 -8.53 -10.57
C ARG A 90 2.77 -8.52 -11.25
N VAL A 91 1.92 -7.55 -10.89
CA VAL A 91 0.67 -7.25 -11.63
C VAL A 91 1.05 -6.63 -12.97
N ARG A 92 1.45 -7.49 -13.90
CA ARG A 92 1.38 -7.23 -15.34
C ARG A 92 -0.10 -7.15 -15.70
N GLN A 93 -0.41 -6.25 -16.63
CA GLN A 93 -1.74 -6.11 -17.22
C GLN A 93 -2.36 -7.48 -17.44
N ALA A 94 -3.56 -7.67 -16.91
CA ALA A 94 -4.14 -8.98 -16.71
C ALA A 94 -4.39 -9.66 -18.06
N ASP A 95 -3.57 -10.66 -18.38
CA ASP A 95 -3.91 -11.68 -19.36
C ASP A 95 -5.30 -12.23 -18.97
N PRO A 96 -6.28 -12.29 -19.88
CA PRO A 96 -7.60 -12.83 -19.57
C PRO A 96 -7.53 -14.27 -19.01
N GLU A 97 -6.52 -15.04 -19.42
CA GLU A 97 -6.24 -16.37 -18.89
C GLU A 97 -5.76 -16.37 -17.42
N ARG A 98 -5.05 -15.31 -16.98
CA ARG A 98 -4.67 -15.15 -15.57
C ARG A 98 -5.87 -14.77 -14.72
N GLN A 99 -6.75 -13.91 -15.22
CA GLN A 99 -7.98 -13.53 -14.50
C GLN A 99 -8.89 -14.74 -14.25
N VAL A 100 -9.02 -15.63 -15.23
CA VAL A 100 -9.82 -16.86 -15.08
C VAL A 100 -9.20 -17.76 -14.01
N ARG A 101 -7.88 -18.00 -14.05
CA ARG A 101 -7.19 -18.81 -13.03
C ARG A 101 -7.24 -18.18 -11.64
N ASP A 102 -7.11 -16.86 -11.56
CA ASP A 102 -7.20 -16.12 -10.30
C ASP A 102 -8.63 -16.17 -9.76
N ALA A 103 -9.65 -16.06 -10.60
CA ALA A 103 -11.05 -16.20 -10.19
C ALA A 103 -11.38 -17.60 -9.66
N GLU A 104 -10.86 -18.66 -10.30
CA GLU A 104 -10.99 -20.04 -9.83
C GLU A 104 -10.29 -20.23 -8.47
N ARG A 105 -9.08 -19.70 -8.33
CA ARG A 105 -8.33 -19.73 -7.07
C ARG A 105 -9.05 -18.97 -5.96
N ILE A 106 -9.59 -17.79 -6.26
CA ILE A 106 -10.36 -16.98 -5.32
C ILE A 106 -11.61 -17.76 -4.90
N SER A 107 -12.39 -18.32 -5.83
CA SER A 107 -13.58 -19.11 -5.50
C SER A 107 -13.26 -20.32 -4.63
N ARG A 108 -12.14 -21.01 -4.88
CA ARG A 108 -11.68 -22.11 -4.03
C ARG A 108 -11.32 -21.62 -2.62
N LEU A 109 -10.54 -20.55 -2.52
CA LEU A 109 -10.14 -19.97 -1.25
C LEU A 109 -11.33 -19.44 -0.44
N GLU A 110 -12.32 -18.84 -1.09
CA GLU A 110 -13.55 -18.38 -0.45
C GLU A 110 -14.36 -19.53 0.14
N ARG A 111 -14.50 -20.65 -0.58
CA ARG A 111 -15.15 -21.87 -0.06
C ARG A 111 -14.41 -22.43 1.13
N GLU A 112 -13.08 -22.51 1.05
CA GLU A 112 -12.24 -23.00 2.16
C GLU A 112 -12.36 -22.07 3.39
N ASN A 113 -12.34 -20.75 3.18
CA ASN A 113 -12.52 -19.80 4.26
C ASN A 113 -13.91 -19.93 4.91
N ALA A 114 -14.95 -20.13 4.10
CA ALA A 114 -16.30 -20.36 4.60
C ALA A 114 -16.40 -21.65 5.42
N SER A 115 -15.78 -22.76 4.96
CA SER A 115 -15.72 -24.02 5.70
C SER A 115 -14.99 -23.86 7.03
N LEU A 116 -13.79 -23.28 7.00
CA LEU A 116 -12.97 -23.05 8.19
C LEU A 116 -13.68 -22.14 9.21
N ARG A 117 -14.39 -21.10 8.73
CA ARG A 117 -15.20 -20.23 9.61
C ARG A 117 -16.36 -20.99 10.24
N ALA A 118 -17.03 -21.88 9.50
CA ALA A 118 -18.11 -22.71 10.02
C ALA A 118 -17.58 -23.67 11.11
N GLU A 119 -16.49 -24.38 10.84
CA GLU A 119 -15.83 -25.25 11.82
C GLU A 119 -15.40 -24.48 13.08
N ASN A 120 -14.80 -23.29 12.89
CA ASN A 120 -14.41 -22.44 14.00
C ASN A 120 -15.61 -22.00 14.85
N SER A 121 -16.75 -21.74 14.21
CA SER A 121 -17.99 -21.37 14.90
C SER A 121 -18.57 -22.53 15.72
N GLU A 122 -18.56 -23.76 15.18
CA GLU A 122 -19.02 -24.94 15.92
C GLU A 122 -18.08 -25.29 17.07
N LEU A 123 -16.76 -25.22 16.86
CA LEU A 123 -15.80 -25.42 17.94
C LEU A 123 -15.98 -24.41 19.07
N LYS A 124 -16.20 -23.13 18.74
CA LYS A 124 -16.53 -22.09 19.73
C LYS A 124 -17.83 -22.40 20.46
N ARG A 125 -18.86 -22.89 19.77
CA ARG A 125 -20.14 -23.29 20.37
C ARG A 125 -19.96 -24.45 21.34
N LEU A 126 -19.15 -25.44 20.97
CA LEU A 126 -18.81 -26.57 21.85
C LEU A 126 -18.05 -26.11 23.09
N LEU A 127 -17.04 -25.26 22.92
CA LEU A 127 -16.29 -24.69 24.04
C LEU A 127 -17.20 -23.90 24.99
N ALA A 128 -18.10 -23.08 24.47
CA ALA A 128 -19.08 -22.36 25.27
C ALA A 128 -19.97 -23.34 26.08
N ARG A 129 -20.43 -24.43 25.45
CA ARG A 129 -21.19 -25.47 26.15
C ARG A 129 -20.40 -26.15 27.26
N TYR A 130 -19.12 -26.49 27.01
CA TYR A 130 -18.25 -27.06 28.03
C TYR A 130 -17.96 -26.08 29.18
N ALA A 131 -17.81 -24.79 28.87
CA ALA A 131 -17.62 -23.75 29.88
C ALA A 131 -18.83 -23.67 30.82
N VAL A 132 -20.06 -23.71 30.29
CA VAL A 132 -21.28 -23.77 31.12
C VAL A 132 -21.31 -25.04 31.98
N LEU A 133 -20.98 -26.21 31.40
CA LEU A 133 -20.92 -27.47 32.16
C LEU A 133 -19.90 -27.39 33.30
N GLN A 134 -18.71 -26.84 33.03
CA GLN A 134 -17.66 -26.64 34.02
C GLN A 134 -18.11 -25.70 35.14
N GLN A 135 -18.86 -24.63 34.81
CA GLN A 135 -19.42 -23.71 35.78
C GLN A 135 -20.43 -24.40 36.70
N VAL A 136 -21.34 -25.22 36.17
CA VAL A 136 -22.29 -26.01 36.96
C VAL A 136 -21.58 -27.06 37.82
N LEU A 137 -20.53 -27.71 37.30
CA LEU A 137 -19.71 -28.65 38.07
C LEU A 137 -18.95 -27.96 39.21
N ALA A 138 -18.49 -26.71 38.98
CA ALA A 138 -17.87 -25.89 40.00
C ALA A 138 -18.85 -25.50 41.11
N GLU A 139 -20.06 -25.04 40.73
CA GLU A 139 -21.14 -24.70 41.67
C GLU A 139 -21.60 -25.90 42.49
N THR A 140 -21.62 -27.10 41.91
CA THR A 140 -22.00 -28.34 42.60
C THR A 140 -20.83 -29.05 43.30
N GLY A 141 -19.63 -28.47 43.30
CA GLY A 141 -18.45 -28.98 44.00
C GLY A 141 -17.83 -30.26 43.41
N ARG A 142 -18.11 -30.59 42.15
CA ARG A 142 -17.68 -31.82 41.46
C ARG A 142 -16.62 -31.58 40.36
N LEU A 143 -15.84 -30.51 40.47
CA LEU A 143 -14.76 -30.22 39.53
C LEU A 143 -13.75 -31.39 39.50
N PRO A 144 -13.47 -32.00 38.32
CA PRO A 144 -12.37 -32.95 38.19
C PRO A 144 -11.03 -32.22 38.41
N ARG A 145 -10.17 -32.79 39.25
CA ARG A 145 -8.81 -32.29 39.54
C ARG A 145 -7.86 -32.50 38.37
#